data_AF-A0A0H4X995-F1
#
_entry.id   AF-A0A0H4X995-F1
#
_cell.length_a   1.000
_cell.length_b   1.000
_cell.length_c   1.000
_cell.angle_alpha   90.00
_cell.angle_beta   90.00
_cell.angle_gamma   90.00
#
_symmetry.space_group_name_H-M   'P 1'
#
loop_
_entity.id
_entity.type
_entity.pdbx_description
1 polymer ?
#
loop_
_entity_poly.entity_id
_entity_poly.type
_entity_poly.pdbx_seq_one_letter_code
_entity_poly.pdbx_strand_id
1 'polypeptide(L)' 'MTAETFHALQQVLERLGDPALREPPSDEGLVARHLVPQHGLELEYAWDERSRTLTLLGLARVPLSP' A
#
# COMPACT_ATOMS: atom_id res chain seq x y z
N MET A 1 -3.47 -9.44 -14.23
CA MET A 1 -3.91 -8.19 -13.57
C MET A 1 -4.69 -7.39 -14.58
N THR A 2 -5.86 -6.84 -14.24
CA THR A 2 -6.64 -6.02 -15.19
C THR A 2 -6.13 -4.57 -15.16
N ALA A 3 -6.48 -3.78 -16.19
CA ALA A 3 -6.17 -2.35 -16.22
C ALA A 3 -6.82 -1.60 -15.04
N GLU A 4 -8.04 -1.99 -14.67
CA GLU A 4 -8.75 -1.46 -13.50
C GLU A 4 -7.99 -1.75 -12.20
N THR A 5 -7.54 -2.99 -11.99
CA THR A 5 -6.74 -3.35 -10.81
C THR A 5 -5.45 -2.55 -10.74
N PHE A 6 -4.78 -2.33 -11.88
CA PHE A 6 -3.57 -1.53 -11.93
C PHE A 6 -3.83 -0.06 -11.57
N HIS A 7 -4.91 0.52 -12.11
CA HIS A 7 -5.27 1.90 -11.80
C HIS A 7 -5.59 2.10 -10.32
N ALA A 8 -6.34 1.18 -9.71
CA ALA A 8 -6.61 1.20 -8.28
C ALA A 8 -5.33 1.08 -7.45
N LEU A 9 -4.37 0.25 -7.88
CA LEU A 9 -3.07 0.14 -7.23
C LEU A 9 -2.30 1.47 -7.29
N GLN A 10 -2.30 2.17 -8.43
CA GLN A 10 -1.68 3.49 -8.55
C GLN A 10 -2.28 4.49 -7.57
N GLN A 11 -3.61 4.56 -7.48
CA GLN A 11 -4.30 5.47 -6.55
C GLN A 11 -4.00 5.15 -5.07
N VAL A 12 -3.76 3.88 -4.74
CA VAL A 12 -3.34 3.49 -3.39
C VAL A 12 -1.91 3.94 -3.12
N LEU A 13 -0.99 3.68 -4.06
CA LEU A 13 0.43 4.07 -3.91
C LEU A 13 0.60 5.58 -3.82
N GLU A 14 -0.15 6.35 -4.60
CA GLU A 14 -0.16 7.82 -4.55
C GLU A 14 -0.61 8.31 -3.17
N ARG A 15 -1.69 7.75 -2.60
CA ARG A 15 -2.17 8.10 -1.26
C ARG A 15 -1.20 7.70 -0.16
N LEU A 16 -0.60 6.51 -0.25
CA LEU A 16 0.38 6.05 0.73
C LEU A 16 1.70 6.84 0.65
N GLY A 17 2.04 7.37 -0.52
CA GLY A 17 3.21 8.23 -0.72
C GLY A 17 2.98 9.69 -0.32
N ASP A 18 1.74 10.10 -0.06
CA ASP A 18 1.40 11.47 0.34
C ASP A 18 1.50 11.64 1.87
N PRO A 19 2.47 12.41 2.39
CA PRO A 19 2.64 12.61 3.83
C PRO A 19 1.45 13.31 4.50
N ALA A 20 0.60 14.01 3.76
CA ALA A 20 -0.58 14.68 4.31
C ALA A 20 -1.77 13.73 4.49
N LEU A 21 -1.79 12.62 3.76
CA LEU A 21 -2.90 11.64 3.75
C LEU A 21 -2.53 10.33 4.44
N ARG A 22 -1.24 10.03 4.56
CA ARG A 22 -0.75 8.80 5.19
C ARG A 22 -0.99 8.85 6.70
N GLU A 23 -1.62 7.81 7.23
CA GLU A 23 -1.70 7.62 8.67
C GLU A 23 -0.29 7.47 9.27
N PRO A 24 -0.03 8.04 10.46
CA PRO A 24 1.28 7.92 11.09
C PRO A 24 1.64 6.44 11.27
N PRO A 25 2.89 6.05 10.97
CA PRO A 25 3.30 4.66 11.11
C PRO A 25 3.12 4.24 12.56
N SER A 26 2.55 3.04 12.80
CA SER A 26 2.58 2.44 14.12
C SER A 26 4.04 2.17 14.50
N ASP A 27 4.41 2.54 15.73
CA ASP A 27 5.79 2.63 16.25
C ASP A 27 6.64 1.34 16.16
N GLU A 28 6.15 0.23 15.60
CA GLU A 28 6.80 -1.09 15.67
C GLU A 28 7.13 -1.76 14.33
N GLY A 29 6.93 -1.12 13.17
CA GLY A 29 7.14 -1.80 11.88
C GLY A 29 7.84 -0.96 10.82
N LEU A 30 9.10 -1.30 10.50
CA LEU A 30 9.77 -0.88 9.25
C LEU A 30 8.98 -1.28 7.98
N VAL A 31 8.02 -2.21 8.13
CA VAL A 31 7.19 -2.78 7.08
C VAL A 31 5.73 -2.65 7.48
N ALA A 32 4.92 -2.03 6.62
CA ALA A 32 3.49 -1.85 6.75
C ALA A 32 2.75 -2.66 5.68
N ARG A 33 1.48 -2.98 5.97
CA ARG A 33 0.58 -3.67 5.03
C ARG A 33 -0.68 -2.87 4.78
N HIS A 34 -1.13 -2.84 3.52
CA HIS A 34 -2.36 -2.17 3.11
C HIS A 34 -3.23 -3.11 2.28
N LEU A 35 -4.44 -3.36 2.77
CA LEU A 35 -5.44 -4.15 2.05
C LEU A 35 -6.17 -3.28 1.02
N VAL A 36 -6.41 -3.84 -0.16
CA VAL A 36 -7.28 -3.29 -1.20
C VAL A 36 -8.42 -4.29 -1.42
N PRO A 37 -9.43 -4.31 -0.53
CA PRO A 37 -10.42 -5.38 -0.49
C PRO A 37 -11.21 -5.50 -1.79
N GLN A 38 -11.53 -4.37 -2.44
CA GLN A 38 -12.28 -4.34 -3.71
C GLN A 38 -11.58 -5.08 -4.86
N HIS A 39 -10.26 -5.28 -4.76
CA HIS A 39 -9.45 -5.94 -5.77
C HIS A 39 -8.77 -7.22 -5.28
N GLY A 40 -9.01 -7.63 -4.03
CA GLY A 40 -8.40 -8.83 -3.44
C GLY A 40 -6.87 -8.74 -3.42
N LEU A 41 -6.33 -7.58 -3.08
CA LEU A 41 -4.89 -7.33 -3.01
C LEU A 41 -4.46 -6.92 -1.61
N GLU A 42 -3.23 -7.29 -1.27
CA GLU A 42 -2.49 -6.76 -0.13
C GLU A 42 -1.14 -6.24 -0.63
N LEU A 43 -0.80 -5.01 -0.22
CA LEU A 43 0.49 -4.40 -0.46
C LEU A 43 1.32 -4.50 0.81
N GLU A 44 2.58 -4.88 0.66
CA GLU A 44 3.60 -4.75 1.70
C GLU A 44 4.56 -3.64 1.29
N TYR A 45 4.80 -2.66 2.16
CA TYR A 45 5.62 -1.49 1.84
C TYR A 45 6.41 -0.99 3.04
N ALA A 46 7.49 -0.26 2.77
CA ALA A 46 8.25 0.50 3.76
C ALA A 46 8.19 1.99 3.42
N TRP A 47 8.14 2.83 4.45
CA TRP A 47 8.28 4.27 4.32
C TRP A 47 9.58 4.73 4.98
N ASP A 48 10.41 5.44 4.22
CA ASP A 48 11.58 6.13 4.76
C ASP A 48 11.24 7.62 4.94
N GLU A 49 11.13 8.05 6.20
CA GLU A 49 10.88 9.46 6.54
C GLU A 49 12.00 10.40 6.09
N ARG A 50 13.26 9.92 6.07
CA ARG A 50 14.42 10.75 5.76
C ARG A 50 14.44 11.11 4.29
N SER A 51 14.14 10.16 3.41
CA SER A 51 14.09 10.36 1.97
C SER A 51 12.68 10.63 1.43
N ARG A 52 11.65 10.59 2.30
CA ARG A 52 10.23 10.66 1.93
C ARG A 52 9.87 9.70 0.80
N THR A 53 10.37 8.47 0.92
CA THR A 53 10.24 7.46 -0.13
C THR A 53 9.38 6.30 0.36
N LEU A 54 8.36 5.97 -0.43
CA LEU A 54 7.63 4.72 -0.29
C LEU A 54 8.29 3.64 -1.15
N THR A 55 8.68 2.55 -0.53
CA THR A 55 9.22 1.37 -1.22
C THR A 55 8.20 0.25 -1.15
N LEU A 56 7.71 -0.18 -2.32
CA LEU A 56 6.86 -1.37 -2.40
C LEU A 56 7.75 -2.61 -2.26
N LEU A 57 7.48 -3.43 -1.25
CA LEU A 57 8.23 -4.65 -0.93
C LEU A 57 7.54 -5.90 -1.49
N GLY A 58 6.21 -5.90 -1.50
CA GLY A 58 5.43 -7.04 -1.96
C GLY A 58 4.02 -6.68 -2.42
N LEU A 59 3.50 -7.49 -3.33
CA LEU A 59 2.11 -7.44 -3.79
C LEU A 59 1.57 -8.86 -3.83
N ALA A 60 0.57 -9.14 -2.99
CA ALA A 60 -0.06 -10.45 -2.89
C ALA A 60 -1.54 -10.38 -3.27
N ARG A 61 -2.07 -11.49 -3.79
CA ARG A 61 -3.51 -11.69 -3.87
C ARG A 61 -4.00 -12.25 -2.55
N VAL A 62 -5.05 -11.64 -2.01
CA VAL A 62 -5.74 -12.13 -0.81
C VAL A 62 -7.16 -12.54 -1.19
N PRO A 63 -7.71 -13.60 -0.55
CA PRO A 63 -9.10 -13.99 -0.77
C PRO A 63 -10.02 -12.80 -0.50
N LEU A 64 -10.92 -12.52 -1.42
CA LEU A 64 -12.07 -11.66 -1.16
C LEU A 64 -12.88 -12.39 -0.08
N SER A 65 -12.96 -11.83 1.13
CA SER A 65 -13.89 -12.39 2.12
C SER A 65 -15.30 -12.31 1.53
N PRO A 66 -16.09 -13.40 1.61
CA PRO A 66 -17.42 -13.47 1.01
C PRO A 66 -18.42 -12.49 1.65
#